data_AF-A0A8J7LY89-F1
#
_entry.id   AF-A0A8J7LY89-F1
#
_cell.length_a   1.000
_cell.length_b   1.000
_cell.length_c   1.000
_cell.angle_alpha   90.00
_cell.angle_beta   90.00
_cell.angle_gamma   90.00
#
_symmetry.space_group_name_H-M   'P 1'
#
loop_
_entity.id
_entity.type
_entity.pdbx_description
1 polymer ?
#
loop_
_entity_poly.entity_id
_entity_poly.type
_entity_poly.pdbx_seq_one_letter_code
_entity_poly.pdbx_strand_id
1 'polypeptide(L)'
;MAQATAELQHLKGIGKVLAQRLHGAGLGSFHGIVEAGEDGLKKIPGLNPASIPNILDQAKKLSHRVKQGKEERVAALQGKVTEVREMVGRVEERVRERFAEKLEGKSGKKVSADLNKVMAALTRMAEGEHSRFKRAERALDKTHRRVAKLEEAGLKKVRKGLKKSKKSLVKLFT
;
A
#
# COMPACT_ATOMS: atom_id res chain seq x y z
N MET A 1 19.27 -6.89 0.02
CA MET A 1 20.24 -7.63 0.87
C MET A 1 20.66 -6.89 2.14
N ALA A 2 20.80 -5.55 2.17
CA ALA A 2 21.26 -4.81 3.36
C ALA A 2 20.18 -4.41 4.39
N GLN A 3 18.89 -4.45 4.02
CA GLN A 3 17.82 -3.93 4.89
C GLN A 3 17.47 -4.91 6.02
N ALA A 4 17.37 -6.21 5.71
CA ALA A 4 17.05 -7.24 6.70
C ALA A 4 18.12 -7.33 7.82
N THR A 5 19.39 -7.17 7.48
CA THR A 5 20.48 -7.16 8.48
C THR A 5 20.56 -5.87 9.29
N ALA A 6 20.06 -4.75 8.75
CA ALA A 6 19.97 -3.49 9.49
C ALA A 6 18.77 -3.51 10.45
N GLU A 7 17.65 -4.10 10.06
CA GLU A 7 16.47 -4.24 10.92
C GLU A 7 16.79 -5.06 12.18
N LEU A 8 17.49 -6.19 12.03
CA LEU A 8 17.89 -7.04 13.16
C LEU A 8 18.86 -6.36 14.14
N GLN A 9 19.60 -5.33 13.72
CA GLN A 9 20.51 -4.58 14.60
C GLN A 9 19.79 -3.68 15.62
N HIS A 10 18.47 -3.49 15.48
CA HIS A 10 17.67 -2.81 16.49
C HIS A 10 17.44 -3.63 17.76
N LEU A 11 17.73 -4.94 17.73
CA LEU A 11 17.70 -5.80 18.91
C LEU A 11 18.97 -5.58 19.75
N LYS A 12 18.79 -5.26 21.03
CA LYS A 12 19.92 -5.07 21.94
C LYS A 12 20.68 -6.38 22.08
N GLY A 13 21.98 -6.35 21.78
CA GLY A 13 22.86 -7.53 21.79
C GLY A 13 23.05 -8.19 20.42
N ILE A 14 22.39 -7.72 19.36
CA ILE A 14 22.61 -8.21 17.99
C ILE A 14 23.45 -7.20 17.19
N GLY A 15 24.74 -7.50 17.07
CA GLY A 15 25.66 -6.76 16.21
C GLY A 15 25.53 -7.15 14.73
N LYS A 16 26.22 -6.41 13.85
CA LYS A 16 26.23 -6.61 12.40
C LYS A 16 26.56 -8.06 11.96
N VAL A 17 27.49 -8.71 12.66
CA VAL A 17 27.90 -10.10 12.38
C VAL A 17 26.82 -11.11 12.76
N LEU A 18 26.18 -10.93 13.92
CA LEU A 18 25.08 -11.79 14.35
C LEU A 18 23.85 -11.61 13.46
N ALA A 19 23.55 -10.38 13.06
CA ALA A 19 22.47 -10.09 12.10
C ALA A 19 22.70 -10.79 10.75
N GLN A 20 23.93 -10.84 10.26
CA GLN A 20 24.29 -11.59 9.05
C GLN A 20 24.12 -13.10 9.22
N ARG A 21 24.50 -13.66 10.39
CA ARG A 21 24.33 -15.09 10.68
C ARG A 21 22.87 -15.49 10.81
N LEU A 22 22.07 -14.67 11.51
CA LEU A 22 20.61 -14.80 11.60
C LEU A 22 19.97 -14.80 10.21
N HIS A 23 20.35 -13.85 9.37
CA HIS A 23 19.89 -13.81 7.99
C HIS A 23 20.32 -15.05 7.18
N GLY A 24 21.56 -15.54 7.36
CA GLY A 24 22.07 -16.75 6.73
C GLY A 24 21.33 -18.03 7.18
N ALA A 25 20.79 -18.04 8.40
CA ALA A 25 19.95 -19.11 8.93
C ALA A 25 18.46 -18.99 8.53
N GLY A 26 18.10 -18.05 7.64
CA GLY A 26 16.71 -17.79 7.25
C GLY A 26 15.90 -16.94 8.22
N LEU A 27 16.50 -16.51 9.34
CA LEU A 27 15.89 -15.69 10.40
C LEU A 27 16.13 -14.20 10.16
N GLY A 28 15.97 -13.78 8.90
CA GLY A 28 16.23 -12.41 8.46
C GLY A 28 15.20 -11.37 8.92
N SER A 29 14.22 -11.74 9.75
CA SER A 29 13.15 -10.84 10.20
C SER A 29 12.77 -11.08 11.66
N PHE A 30 12.23 -10.06 12.33
CA PHE A 30 11.71 -10.21 13.70
C PHE A 30 10.65 -11.32 13.79
N HIS A 31 9.83 -11.50 12.76
CA HIS A 31 8.82 -12.54 12.74
C HIS A 31 9.45 -13.93 12.70
N GLY A 32 10.45 -14.14 11.83
CA GLY A 32 11.18 -15.39 11.75
C GLY A 32 11.88 -15.74 13.07
N ILE A 33 12.41 -14.73 13.78
CA ILE A 33 12.99 -14.93 15.12
C ILE A 33 11.95 -15.39 16.13
N VAL A 34 10.76 -14.79 16.12
CA VAL A 34 9.66 -15.18 17.03
C VAL A 34 9.14 -16.58 16.71
N GLU A 35 9.04 -16.93 15.43
CA GLU A 35 8.56 -18.23 14.96
C GLU A 35 9.56 -19.36 15.24
N ALA A 36 10.85 -19.09 15.09
CA ALA A 36 11.91 -20.06 15.39
C ALA A 36 12.09 -20.33 16.89
N GLY A 37 11.59 -19.43 17.74
CA GLY A 37 11.57 -19.58 19.19
C GLY A 37 12.97 -19.70 19.81
N GLU A 38 13.04 -20.22 21.03
CA GLU A 38 14.30 -20.40 21.74
C GLU A 38 15.21 -21.44 21.07
N ASP A 39 14.62 -22.53 20.57
CA ASP A 39 15.37 -23.66 20.03
C ASP A 39 15.99 -23.35 18.66
N GLY A 40 15.37 -22.47 17.87
CA GLY A 40 15.96 -21.95 16.64
C GLY A 40 17.10 -20.98 16.90
N LEU A 41 17.00 -20.15 17.95
CA LEU A 41 18.04 -19.20 18.32
C LEU A 41 19.26 -19.86 18.97
N LYS A 42 19.07 -20.95 19.75
CA LYS A 42 20.16 -21.75 20.34
C LYS A 42 21.08 -22.39 19.29
N LYS A 43 20.56 -22.67 18.09
CA LYS A 43 21.31 -23.26 16.97
C LYS A 43 22.25 -22.27 16.28
N ILE A 44 22.19 -20.97 16.62
CA ILE A 44 22.98 -19.94 15.96
C ILE A 44 24.32 -19.76 16.68
N PRO A 45 25.45 -19.96 15.98
CA PRO A 45 26.77 -19.84 16.60
C PRO A 45 27.06 -18.40 17.02
N GLY A 46 27.41 -18.22 18.30
CA GLY A 46 27.79 -16.93 18.90
C GLY A 46 26.65 -16.19 19.60
N LEU A 47 25.46 -16.78 19.74
CA LEU A 47 24.40 -16.23 20.57
C LEU A 47 24.55 -16.69 22.03
N ASN A 48 24.41 -15.77 22.99
CA ASN A 48 24.45 -16.12 24.42
C ASN A 48 23.07 -16.71 24.84
N PRO A 49 23.00 -17.96 25.34
CA PRO A 49 21.75 -18.59 25.77
C PRO A 49 20.95 -17.78 26.79
N ALA A 50 21.64 -17.08 27.71
CA ALA A 50 20.99 -16.23 28.72
C ALA A 50 20.30 -14.99 28.13
N SER A 51 20.72 -14.56 26.93
CA SER A 51 20.16 -13.38 26.25
C SER A 51 18.97 -13.72 25.32
N ILE A 52 18.78 -14.99 24.99
CA ILE A 52 17.70 -15.47 24.10
C ILE A 52 16.30 -15.00 24.53
N PRO A 53 15.87 -15.18 25.80
CA PRO A 53 14.52 -14.78 26.19
C PRO A 53 14.30 -13.26 26.05
N ASN A 54 15.32 -12.45 26.35
CA ASN A 54 15.25 -11.00 26.18
C ASN A 54 15.20 -10.60 24.69
N ILE A 55 15.98 -11.27 23.83
CA ILE A 55 15.95 -11.05 22.37
C ILE A 55 14.57 -11.44 21.81
N LEU A 56 13.98 -12.53 22.27
CA LEU A 56 12.64 -12.96 21.85
C LEU A 56 11.56 -11.97 22.30
N ASP A 57 11.61 -11.47 23.53
CA ASP A 57 10.67 -10.45 24.00
C ASP A 57 10.79 -9.15 23.19
N GLN A 58 12.01 -8.70 22.89
CA GLN A 58 12.24 -7.55 22.03
C GLN A 58 11.78 -7.79 20.59
N ALA A 59 12.05 -8.97 20.03
CA ALA A 59 11.60 -9.34 18.70
C ALA A 59 10.07 -9.42 18.62
N LYS A 60 9.39 -9.92 19.66
CA LYS A 60 7.93 -9.88 19.78
C LYS A 60 7.44 -8.44 19.76
N LYS A 61 7.94 -7.58 20.65
CA LYS A 61 7.55 -6.16 20.73
C LYS A 61 7.76 -5.42 19.40
N LEU A 62 8.93 -5.61 18.77
CA LEU A 62 9.23 -4.99 17.48
C LEU A 62 8.39 -5.57 16.34
N SER A 63 8.13 -6.87 16.32
CA SER A 63 7.27 -7.50 15.31
C SER A 63 5.82 -6.99 15.42
N HIS A 64 5.29 -6.84 16.63
CA HIS A 64 3.97 -6.26 16.87
C HIS A 64 3.92 -4.80 16.41
N ARG A 65 4.93 -4.00 16.76
CA ARG A 65 5.00 -2.58 16.34
C ARG A 65 5.08 -2.43 14.82
N VAL A 66 5.86 -3.28 14.15
CA VAL A 66 5.97 -3.29 12.69
C VAL A 66 4.66 -3.75 12.05
N LYS A 67 3.96 -4.73 12.62
CA LYS A 67 2.64 -5.16 12.16
C LYS A 67 1.60 -4.04 12.33
N GLN A 68 1.49 -3.45 13.52
CA GLN A 68 0.60 -2.31 13.79
C GLN A 68 0.86 -1.14 12.84
N GLY A 69 2.11 -0.73 12.66
CA GLY A 69 2.44 0.35 11.72
C GLY A 69 2.15 0.01 10.25
N LYS A 70 2.13 -1.27 9.87
CA LYS A 70 1.67 -1.71 8.55
C LYS A 70 0.14 -1.66 8.46
N GLU A 71 -0.56 -2.17 9.46
CA GLU A 71 -2.03 -2.16 9.55
C GLU A 71 -2.58 -0.74 9.51
N GLU A 72 -2.01 0.19 10.29
CA GLU A 72 -2.38 1.61 10.25
C GLU A 72 -2.19 2.23 8.86
N ARG A 73 -1.10 1.89 8.16
CA ARG A 73 -0.84 2.36 6.79
C ARG A 73 -1.82 1.76 5.78
N VAL A 74 -2.21 0.49 5.96
CA VAL A 74 -3.26 -0.15 5.15
C VAL A 74 -4.59 0.56 5.38
N ALA A 75 -4.98 0.76 6.64
CA ALA A 75 -6.22 1.43 7.00
C ALA A 75 -6.27 2.86 6.45
N ALA A 76 -5.18 3.63 6.59
CA ALA A 76 -5.08 4.98 6.03
C ALA A 76 -5.19 4.98 4.49
N LEU A 77 -4.58 4.01 3.83
CA LEU A 77 -4.66 3.89 2.37
C LEU A 77 -6.08 3.51 1.93
N GLN A 78 -6.75 2.58 2.63
CA GLN A 78 -8.13 2.20 2.38
C GLN A 78 -9.08 3.39 2.57
N GLY A 79 -8.91 4.19 3.63
CA GLY A 79 -9.66 5.43 3.84
C GLY A 79 -9.55 6.38 2.65
N LYS A 80 -8.34 6.61 2.13
CA LYS A 80 -8.12 7.43 0.92
C LYS A 80 -8.75 6.82 -0.34
N VAL A 81 -8.72 5.50 -0.49
CA VAL A 81 -9.37 4.82 -1.62
C VAL A 81 -10.89 5.05 -1.57
N THR A 82 -11.49 4.93 -0.40
CA THR A 82 -12.93 5.17 -0.18
C THR A 82 -13.29 6.62 -0.50
N GLU A 83 -12.54 7.59 0.03
CA GLU A 83 -12.75 9.02 -0.26
C GLU A 83 -12.70 9.30 -1.77
N VAL A 84 -11.67 8.80 -2.46
CA VAL A 84 -11.54 9.00 -3.92
C VAL A 84 -12.66 8.30 -4.69
N ARG A 85 -13.14 7.14 -4.23
CA ARG A 85 -14.29 6.45 -4.85
C ARG A 85 -15.56 7.27 -4.74
N GLU A 86 -15.86 7.82 -3.57
CA GLU A 86 -17.03 8.69 -3.37
C GLU A 86 -16.97 9.93 -4.27
N MET A 87 -15.80 10.56 -4.38
CA MET A 87 -15.61 11.69 -5.31
C MET A 87 -15.85 11.30 -6.77
N VAL A 88 -15.37 10.13 -7.19
CA VAL A 88 -15.60 9.64 -8.56
C VAL A 88 -17.08 9.36 -8.79
N GLY A 89 -17.78 8.80 -7.79
CA GLY A 89 -19.23 8.60 -7.81
C GLY A 89 -20.00 9.91 -8.00
N ARG A 90 -19.67 10.96 -7.22
CA ARG A 90 -20.27 12.29 -7.38
C ARG A 90 -20.03 12.88 -8.77
N VAL A 91 -18.83 12.70 -9.32
CA VAL A 91 -18.54 13.14 -10.70
C VAL A 91 -19.35 12.34 -11.72
N GLU A 92 -19.55 11.04 -11.51
CA GLU A 92 -20.40 10.21 -12.38
C GLU A 92 -21.86 10.68 -12.38
N GLU A 93 -22.44 10.89 -11.20
CA GLU A 93 -23.81 11.41 -11.03
C GLU A 93 -23.98 12.74 -11.75
N ARG A 94 -23.12 13.72 -11.46
CA ARG A 94 -23.15 15.03 -12.14
C ARG A 94 -22.99 14.93 -13.64
N VAL A 95 -22.17 14.00 -14.12
CA VAL A 95 -22.01 13.79 -15.57
C VAL A 95 -23.28 13.21 -16.17
N ARG A 96 -23.94 12.30 -15.47
CA ARG A 96 -25.21 11.71 -15.90
C ARG A 96 -26.32 12.76 -15.94
N GLU A 97 -26.43 13.59 -14.92
CA GLU A 97 -27.42 14.68 -14.86
C GLU A 97 -27.18 15.76 -15.92
N ARG A 98 -25.97 16.29 -16.02
CA ARG A 98 -25.68 17.47 -16.86
C ARG A 98 -25.45 17.14 -18.33
N PHE A 99 -25.11 15.90 -18.64
CA PHE A 99 -24.71 15.49 -19.99
C PHE A 99 -25.47 14.27 -20.50
N ALA A 100 -26.65 13.96 -19.95
CA ALA A 100 -27.51 12.82 -20.34
C ALA A 100 -27.59 12.64 -21.87
N GLU A 101 -27.98 13.68 -22.61
CA GLU A 101 -28.10 13.65 -24.08
C GLU A 101 -26.75 13.43 -24.79
N LYS A 102 -25.65 13.93 -24.21
CA LYS A 102 -24.30 13.80 -24.77
C LYS A 102 -23.65 12.47 -24.39
N LEU A 103 -24.25 11.71 -23.47
CA LEU A 103 -23.72 10.42 -23.03
C LEU A 103 -23.91 9.31 -24.07
N GLU A 104 -24.95 9.41 -24.89
CA GLU A 104 -25.23 8.46 -25.98
C GLU A 104 -24.18 8.52 -27.11
N GLY A 105 -23.52 9.68 -27.25
CA GLY A 105 -22.47 9.89 -28.24
C GLY A 105 -21.14 9.20 -27.91
N LYS A 106 -20.26 9.14 -28.92
CA LYS A 106 -18.89 8.57 -28.79
C LYS A 106 -18.07 9.17 -27.63
N SER A 107 -18.34 10.41 -27.26
CA SER A 107 -17.63 11.10 -26.18
C SER A 107 -18.09 10.64 -24.79
N GLY A 108 -19.40 10.41 -24.63
CA GLY A 108 -20.02 9.86 -23.42
C GLY A 108 -19.59 8.43 -23.13
N LYS A 109 -19.70 7.55 -24.13
CA LYS A 109 -19.20 6.15 -24.02
C LYS A 109 -17.75 6.07 -23.54
N LYS A 110 -16.89 7.01 -23.97
CA LYS A 110 -15.49 7.09 -23.50
C LYS A 110 -15.35 7.58 -22.07
N VAL A 111 -16.20 8.50 -21.63
CA VAL A 111 -16.24 8.96 -20.23
C VAL A 111 -16.68 7.82 -19.31
N SER A 112 -17.77 7.13 -19.65
CA SER A 112 -18.24 5.95 -18.89
C SER A 112 -17.19 4.85 -18.84
N ALA A 113 -16.54 4.54 -19.97
CA ALA A 113 -15.46 3.56 -20.00
C ALA A 113 -14.24 3.97 -19.16
N ASP A 114 -13.89 5.26 -19.11
CA ASP A 114 -12.80 5.76 -18.27
C ASP A 114 -13.20 5.77 -16.78
N LEU A 115 -14.46 6.08 -16.42
CA LEU A 115 -15.00 5.98 -15.06
C LEU A 115 -14.94 4.54 -14.55
N ASN A 116 -15.47 3.58 -15.31
CA ASN A 116 -15.45 2.17 -14.94
C ASN A 116 -14.03 1.67 -14.71
N LYS A 117 -13.07 2.10 -15.55
CA LYS A 117 -11.65 1.72 -15.38
C LYS A 117 -11.00 2.37 -14.15
N VAL A 118 -11.38 3.59 -13.80
CA VAL A 118 -10.91 4.24 -12.56
C VAL A 118 -11.49 3.51 -11.35
N MET A 119 -12.80 3.24 -11.33
CA MET A 119 -13.45 2.51 -10.25
C MET A 119 -12.88 1.10 -10.08
N ALA A 120 -12.72 0.34 -11.17
CA ALA A 120 -12.11 -0.98 -11.12
C ALA A 120 -10.67 -0.95 -10.59
N ALA A 121 -9.88 0.07 -10.96
CA ALA A 121 -8.53 0.24 -10.43
C ALA A 121 -8.54 0.56 -8.93
N LEU A 122 -9.48 1.38 -8.45
CA LEU A 122 -9.65 1.67 -7.02
C LEU A 122 -10.11 0.41 -6.25
N THR A 123 -10.96 -0.44 -6.84
CA THR A 123 -11.33 -1.75 -6.26
C THR A 123 -10.15 -2.68 -6.11
N ARG A 124 -9.37 -2.87 -7.18
CA ARG A 124 -8.15 -3.67 -7.10
C ARG A 124 -7.14 -3.09 -6.12
N MET A 125 -7.12 -1.77 -5.92
CA MET A 125 -6.30 -1.17 -4.88
C MET A 125 -6.80 -1.59 -3.50
N ALA A 126 -8.09 -1.47 -3.21
CA ALA A 126 -8.64 -1.84 -1.90
C ALA A 126 -8.43 -3.32 -1.52
N GLU A 127 -8.41 -4.21 -2.52
CA GLU A 127 -8.32 -5.67 -2.34
C GLU A 127 -6.87 -6.22 -2.35
N GLY A 128 -5.90 -5.46 -2.87
CA GLY A 128 -4.56 -5.97 -3.14
C GLY A 128 -3.55 -5.76 -2.02
N GLU A 129 -2.59 -6.69 -1.89
CA GLU A 129 -1.42 -6.49 -1.02
C GLU A 129 -0.54 -5.35 -1.54
N HIS A 130 -0.45 -4.29 -0.74
CA HIS A 130 0.18 -3.04 -1.14
C HIS A 130 1.70 -3.07 -1.00
N SER A 131 2.40 -3.99 -1.67
CA SER A 131 3.88 -4.01 -1.71
C SER A 131 4.52 -2.69 -2.17
N ARG A 132 3.74 -1.78 -2.77
CA ARG A 132 4.15 -0.45 -3.25
C ARG A 132 3.34 0.72 -2.63
N PHE A 133 3.04 0.67 -1.32
CA PHE A 133 2.30 1.72 -0.58
C PHE A 133 2.58 3.17 -1.03
N LYS A 134 3.85 3.59 -1.04
CA LYS A 134 4.23 4.97 -1.39
C LYS A 134 3.86 5.35 -2.82
N ARG A 135 3.88 4.40 -3.77
CA ARG A 135 3.46 4.65 -5.16
C ARG A 135 1.93 4.72 -5.23
N ALA A 136 1.23 3.86 -4.49
CA ALA A 136 -0.22 3.85 -4.38
C ALA A 136 -0.76 5.17 -3.79
N GLU A 137 -0.22 5.63 -2.66
CA GLU A 137 -0.56 6.92 -2.05
C GLU A 137 -0.41 8.08 -3.04
N ARG A 138 0.76 8.18 -3.69
CA ARG A 138 1.02 9.24 -4.68
C ARG A 138 0.06 9.19 -5.86
N ALA A 139 -0.39 8.00 -6.26
CA ALA A 139 -1.36 7.85 -7.35
C ALA A 139 -2.76 8.26 -6.91
N LEU A 140 -3.15 7.96 -5.67
CA LEU A 140 -4.39 8.43 -5.06
C LEU A 140 -4.39 9.95 -4.92
N ASP A 141 -3.34 10.55 -4.35
CA ASP A 141 -3.26 12.01 -4.19
C ASP A 141 -3.38 12.73 -5.54
N LYS A 142 -2.75 12.19 -6.59
CA LYS A 142 -2.87 12.71 -7.96
C LYS A 142 -4.27 12.54 -8.52
N THR A 143 -4.94 11.44 -8.20
CA THR A 143 -6.31 11.17 -8.65
C THR A 143 -7.28 12.08 -7.93
N HIS A 144 -7.20 12.16 -6.60
CA HIS A 144 -7.97 13.05 -5.75
C HIS A 144 -7.93 14.50 -6.27
N ARG A 145 -6.73 15.08 -6.41
CA ARG A 145 -6.55 16.46 -6.93
C ARG A 145 -7.14 16.68 -8.33
N ARG A 146 -7.23 15.63 -9.14
CA ARG A 146 -7.80 15.73 -10.49
C ARG A 146 -9.32 15.64 -10.44
N VAL A 147 -9.86 14.64 -9.74
CA VAL A 147 -11.30 14.41 -9.61
C VAL A 147 -11.98 15.60 -8.92
N ALA A 148 -11.35 16.18 -7.89
CA ALA A 148 -11.81 17.41 -7.24
C ALA A 148 -12.12 18.54 -8.23
N LYS A 149 -11.30 18.67 -9.30
CA LYS A 149 -11.45 19.73 -10.31
C LYS A 149 -12.46 19.39 -11.41
N LEU A 150 -13.06 18.21 -11.38
CA LEU A 150 -13.99 17.74 -12.41
C LEU A 150 -15.45 17.97 -12.06
N GLU A 151 -15.79 18.18 -10.79
CA GLU A 151 -17.17 18.30 -10.33
C GLU A 151 -17.97 19.42 -11.05
N GLU A 152 -17.31 20.50 -11.45
CA GLU A 152 -17.94 21.61 -12.18
C GLU A 152 -17.52 21.69 -13.66
N ALA A 153 -16.62 20.81 -14.09
CA ALA A 153 -15.99 20.91 -15.40
C ALA A 153 -16.90 20.42 -16.54
N GLY A 154 -16.75 21.02 -17.73
CA GLY A 154 -17.42 20.53 -18.94
C GLY A 154 -16.94 19.13 -19.39
N LEU A 155 -17.79 18.39 -20.11
CA LEU A 155 -17.57 16.99 -20.53
C LEU A 155 -16.18 16.71 -21.15
N LYS A 156 -15.64 17.62 -21.96
CA LYS A 156 -14.30 17.49 -22.56
C LYS A 156 -13.18 17.52 -21.51
N LYS A 157 -13.32 18.38 -20.49
CA LYS A 157 -12.38 18.48 -19.36
C LYS A 157 -12.51 17.26 -18.45
N VAL A 158 -13.74 16.82 -18.16
CA VAL A 158 -14.03 15.56 -17.43
C VAL A 158 -13.31 14.38 -18.07
N ARG A 159 -13.52 14.16 -19.37
CA ARG A 159 -12.86 13.10 -20.12
C ARG A 159 -11.32 13.17 -20.01
N LYS A 160 -10.74 14.36 -20.17
CA LYS A 160 -9.27 14.54 -20.06
C LYS A 160 -8.77 14.25 -18.64
N GLY A 161 -9.50 14.69 -17.62
CA GLY A 161 -9.17 14.45 -16.21
C GLY A 161 -9.22 12.96 -15.87
N LEU A 162 -10.33 12.29 -16.20
CA LEU A 162 -10.51 10.85 -15.99
C LEU A 162 -9.45 10.02 -16.72
N LYS A 163 -9.15 10.35 -17.99
CA LYS A 163 -8.07 9.67 -18.74
C LYS A 163 -6.72 9.79 -18.02
N LYS A 164 -6.40 10.94 -17.42
CA LYS A 164 -5.17 11.14 -16.65
C LYS A 164 -5.20 10.36 -15.35
N SER A 165 -6.30 10.41 -14.59
CA SER A 165 -6.51 9.65 -13.36
C SER A 165 -6.38 8.15 -13.58
N LYS A 166 -7.05 7.62 -14.62
CA LYS A 166 -6.90 6.24 -15.07
C LYS A 166 -5.44 5.88 -15.32
N LYS A 167 -4.71 6.71 -16.07
CA LYS A 167 -3.29 6.46 -16.36
C LYS A 167 -2.42 6.39 -15.09
N SER A 168 -2.71 7.17 -14.06
CA SER A 168 -1.95 7.09 -12.80
C SER A 168 -2.26 5.82 -12.01
N LEU A 169 -3.51 5.38 -11.99
CA LEU A 169 -3.94 4.22 -11.21
C LEU A 169 -3.57 2.90 -11.91
N VAL A 170 -3.84 2.78 -13.21
CA VAL A 170 -3.56 1.54 -13.97
C VAL A 170 -2.07 1.20 -13.98
N LYS A 171 -1.19 2.22 -13.99
CA LYS A 171 0.27 2.05 -13.90
C LYS A 171 0.75 1.35 -12.61
N LEU A 172 -0.09 1.22 -11.60
CA LEU A 172 0.27 0.48 -10.39
C LEU A 172 0.18 -1.04 -10.61
N PHE A 173 -0.63 -1.46 -11.56
CA PHE A 173 -0.98 -2.86 -11.85
C PHE A 173 -0.38 -3.38 -13.17
N THR A 174 0.41 -2.55 -13.85
CA THR A 174 1.18 -2.89 -15.04
C THR A 174 2.66 -2.86 -14.67
#